data_AF-A0A124H8K2-F1
#
_entry.id   AF-A0A124H8K2-F1
#
_cell.length_a   1.000
_cell.length_b   1.000
_cell.length_c   1.000
_cell.angle_alpha   90.00
_cell.angle_beta   90.00
_cell.angle_gamma   90.00
#
_symmetry.space_group_name_H-M   'P 1'
#
loop_
_entity.id
_entity.type
_entity.pdbx_description
1 polymer ?
#
loop_
_entity_poly.entity_id
_entity_poly.type
_entity_poly.pdbx_seq_one_letter_code
_entity_poly.pdbx_strand_id
1 'polypeptide(L)'
;MSTPAFVPGLELARRFYTEAVGPLLAEAAPGLPHSAARIGPGSEVLGYDTPRSADHEWGPRLQLFLRPEDASRHADRIRHALAERLPKTFHGYPTNFAPTGEARDIRVMRASDGPVHHRVEITDVPSWFTDTLGFDPTSALTPADWLRTPTQRLAEVTAGAVFHDGLHTLAPARTALRWYPRDLWRYVLACQWQRIAHEEAFVGRCGEVGDELGSAVVAARLTRHLMRLCLLMDRRYPPYGKWLGSAFTRTTAGARLTPVLTAALAATDRHERERHLTTVYETAAGLHNRLGLTDPLDPTTRPYHSRPFRVLRADRFAQALMAHVTDPAIGELPLPEPADTGPGIP
;
A
#
# COMPACT_ATOMS: atom_id res chain seq x y z
N MET A 1 36.47 -0.64 1.59
CA MET A 1 35.63 0.57 1.80
C MET A 1 34.65 0.26 2.90
N SER A 2 34.58 1.08 3.95
CA SER A 2 33.59 0.88 5.03
C SER A 2 32.19 1.03 4.44
N THR A 3 31.28 0.11 4.76
CA THR A 3 29.86 0.26 4.43
C THR A 3 29.37 1.56 5.07
N PRO A 4 28.75 2.49 4.30
CA PRO A 4 28.23 3.72 4.88
C PRO A 4 27.13 3.39 5.90
N ALA A 5 27.00 4.26 6.92
CA ALA A 5 25.89 4.15 7.86
C ALA A 5 24.56 4.27 7.10
N PHE A 6 23.61 3.38 7.40
CA PHE A 6 22.35 3.35 6.69
C PHE A 6 21.53 4.62 6.92
N VAL A 7 21.11 5.26 5.83
CA VAL A 7 20.21 6.41 5.82
C VAL A 7 18.88 5.96 5.22
N PRO A 8 17.72 6.14 5.88
CA PRO A 8 16.42 5.84 5.29
C PRO A 8 16.24 6.52 3.92
N GLY A 9 15.73 5.81 2.93
CA GLY A 9 15.74 6.25 1.53
C GLY A 9 14.95 7.53 1.27
N LEU A 10 13.86 7.80 2.00
CA LEU A 10 13.16 9.09 1.92
C LEU A 10 13.99 10.25 2.45
N GLU A 11 14.81 10.02 3.48
CA GLU A 11 15.75 11.02 3.98
C GLU A 11 16.92 11.23 3.01
N LEU A 12 17.47 10.14 2.46
CA LEU A 12 18.50 10.21 1.43
C LEU A 12 18.00 10.97 0.19
N ALA A 13 16.78 10.71 -0.27
CA ALA A 13 16.17 11.41 -1.41
C ALA A 13 15.92 12.91 -1.13
N ARG A 14 15.50 13.27 0.09
CA ARG A 14 15.33 14.67 0.51
C ARG A 14 16.66 15.43 0.46
N ARG A 15 17.71 14.85 1.01
CA ARG A 15 19.06 15.41 0.95
C ARG A 15 19.55 15.50 -0.48
N PHE A 16 19.32 14.46 -1.27
CA PHE A 16 19.74 14.42 -2.67
C PHE A 16 19.09 15.52 -3.50
N TYR A 17 17.80 15.79 -3.26
CA TYR A 17 17.14 16.95 -3.84
C TYR A 17 17.81 18.26 -3.42
N THR A 18 17.93 18.48 -2.11
CA THR A 18 18.32 19.78 -1.55
C THR A 18 19.79 20.12 -1.82
N GLU A 19 20.67 19.13 -1.72
CA GLU A 19 22.13 19.32 -1.75
C GLU A 19 22.73 19.14 -3.16
N ALA A 20 22.06 18.41 -4.06
CA ALA A 20 22.62 18.07 -5.37
C ALA A 20 21.69 18.43 -6.54
N VAL A 21 20.47 17.87 -6.59
CA VAL A 21 19.59 18.03 -7.76
C VAL A 21 19.06 19.46 -7.90
N GLY A 22 18.59 20.07 -6.81
CA GLY A 22 18.02 21.42 -6.79
C GLY A 22 19.01 22.50 -7.27
N PRO A 23 20.24 22.56 -6.74
CA PRO A 23 21.27 23.48 -7.22
C PRO A 23 21.61 23.30 -8.71
N LEU A 24 21.80 22.05 -9.16
CA LEU A 24 22.08 21.76 -10.58
C LEU A 24 20.92 22.14 -11.50
N LEU A 25 19.68 21.94 -11.04
CA LEU A 25 18.49 22.37 -11.76
C LEU A 25 18.41 23.89 -11.88
N ALA A 26 18.70 24.63 -10.81
CA ALA A 26 18.68 26.09 -10.81
C ALA A 26 19.72 26.69 -11.78
N GLU A 27 20.86 26.04 -11.96
CA GLU A 27 21.86 26.44 -12.95
C GLU A 27 21.47 26.02 -14.38
N ALA A 28 21.00 24.79 -14.57
CA ALA A 28 20.66 24.26 -15.88
C ALA A 28 19.40 24.92 -16.46
N ALA A 29 18.42 25.28 -15.62
CA ALA A 29 17.18 25.92 -16.00
C ALA A 29 16.75 26.96 -14.95
N PRO A 30 17.36 28.15 -14.94
CA PRO A 30 17.08 29.20 -13.96
C PRO A 30 15.60 29.61 -13.94
N GLY A 31 15.02 29.66 -12.74
CA GLY A 31 13.64 30.09 -12.52
C GLY A 31 12.56 29.11 -12.99
N LEU A 32 12.93 27.90 -13.41
CA LEU A 32 11.97 26.89 -13.88
C LEU A 32 11.06 26.40 -12.73
N PRO A 33 9.74 26.64 -12.81
CA PRO A 33 8.80 26.06 -11.86
C PRO A 33 8.83 24.54 -11.93
N HIS A 34 8.96 23.88 -10.78
CA HIS A 34 9.01 22.43 -10.71
C HIS A 34 8.47 21.95 -9.36
N SER A 35 8.19 20.66 -9.29
CA SER A 35 7.97 19.97 -8.02
C SER A 35 8.94 18.80 -7.92
N ALA A 36 9.36 18.42 -6.72
CA ALA A 36 10.26 17.31 -6.49
C ALA A 36 9.72 16.43 -5.37
N ALA A 37 9.69 15.12 -5.59
CA ALA A 37 9.14 14.17 -4.65
C ALA A 37 9.82 12.81 -4.75
N ARG A 38 9.64 11.98 -3.72
CA ARG A 38 9.89 10.55 -3.77
C ARG A 38 8.59 9.82 -3.47
N ILE A 39 7.90 9.41 -4.52
CA ILE A 39 6.61 8.70 -4.51
C ILE A 39 6.62 7.55 -5.53
N GLY A 40 5.69 6.60 -5.42
CA GLY A 40 5.66 5.41 -6.29
C GLY A 40 6.39 4.20 -5.68
N PRO A 41 6.83 3.22 -6.48
CA PRO A 41 7.30 1.94 -5.96
C PRO A 41 8.61 2.08 -5.19
N GLY A 42 8.74 1.37 -4.06
CA GLY A 42 9.98 1.32 -3.27
C GLY A 42 9.72 0.99 -1.80
N SER A 43 10.63 0.24 -1.16
CA SER A 43 10.52 -0.05 0.27
C SER A 43 10.64 1.21 1.12
N GLU A 44 11.46 2.16 0.67
CA GLU A 44 11.73 3.42 1.33
C GLU A 44 10.49 4.32 1.37
N VAL A 45 9.66 4.26 0.32
CA VAL A 45 8.45 5.07 0.20
C VAL A 45 7.44 4.74 1.30
N LEU A 46 7.41 3.48 1.76
CA LEU A 46 6.56 3.05 2.86
C LEU A 46 7.30 3.01 4.22
N GLY A 47 8.58 3.37 4.26
CA GLY A 47 9.43 3.29 5.46
C GLY A 47 9.64 1.86 5.95
N TYR A 48 9.84 0.93 5.01
CA TYR A 48 10.20 -0.48 5.27
C TYR A 48 11.57 -0.85 4.68
N ASP A 49 12.33 0.12 4.21
CA ASP A 49 13.66 -0.11 3.72
C ASP A 49 14.63 -0.46 4.85
N THR A 50 15.63 -1.24 4.48
CA THR A 50 16.67 -1.73 5.38
C THR A 50 18.01 -1.59 4.66
N PRO A 51 19.15 -1.79 5.33
CA PRO A 51 20.44 -1.81 4.64
C PRO A 51 20.50 -2.75 3.43
N ARG A 52 19.74 -3.87 3.46
CA ARG A 52 19.64 -4.80 2.32
C ARG A 52 18.96 -4.17 1.10
N SER A 53 18.02 -3.24 1.29
CA SER A 53 17.32 -2.60 0.17
C SER A 53 18.26 -1.89 -0.81
N ALA A 54 19.46 -1.48 -0.36
CA ALA A 54 20.47 -0.86 -1.22
C ALA A 54 21.04 -1.79 -2.30
N ASP A 55 20.68 -3.08 -2.31
CA ASP A 55 21.11 -4.03 -3.33
C ASP A 55 20.50 -3.74 -4.71
N HIS A 56 19.26 -3.25 -4.82
CA HIS A 56 18.56 -2.93 -6.08
C HIS A 56 17.54 -1.81 -5.92
N GLU A 57 17.40 -0.94 -6.93
CA GLU A 57 16.30 0.04 -7.04
C GLU A 57 16.11 0.96 -5.82
N TRP A 58 17.15 1.15 -5.02
CA TRP A 58 17.19 2.03 -3.86
C TRP A 58 18.44 2.90 -3.92
N GLY A 59 18.38 4.14 -3.43
CA GLY A 59 19.52 5.05 -3.37
C GLY A 59 19.15 6.51 -3.58
N PRO A 60 20.10 7.36 -4.00
CA PRO A 60 19.85 8.75 -4.37
C PRO A 60 18.97 8.83 -5.63
N ARG A 61 17.65 8.87 -5.43
CA ARG A 61 16.64 8.89 -6.51
C ARG A 61 15.41 9.69 -6.11
N LEU A 62 14.75 10.30 -7.09
CA LEU A 62 13.53 11.09 -6.90
C LEU A 62 12.82 11.32 -8.24
N GLN A 63 11.60 11.84 -8.18
CA GLN A 63 10.86 12.40 -9.29
C GLN A 63 11.03 13.92 -9.31
N LEU A 64 11.31 14.47 -10.50
CA LEU A 64 11.29 15.89 -10.81
C LEU A 64 10.16 16.16 -11.80
N PHE A 65 9.13 16.87 -11.34
CA PHE A 65 7.94 17.20 -12.11
C PHE A 65 8.06 18.59 -12.71
N LEU A 66 7.81 18.68 -14.00
CA LEU A 66 7.76 19.92 -14.78
C LEU A 66 6.34 20.12 -15.34
N ARG A 67 6.06 21.31 -15.87
CA ARG A 67 4.87 21.46 -16.74
C ARG A 67 5.09 20.69 -18.04
N PRO A 68 4.04 20.18 -18.71
CA PRO A 68 4.21 19.43 -19.96
C PRO A 68 5.02 20.17 -21.03
N GLU A 69 4.75 21.47 -21.21
CA GLU A 69 5.49 22.35 -22.13
C GLU A 69 6.97 22.50 -21.72
N ASP A 70 7.25 22.59 -20.43
CA ASP A 70 8.62 22.71 -19.92
C ASP A 70 9.38 21.39 -20.01
N ALA A 71 8.71 20.25 -19.78
CA ALA A 71 9.29 18.93 -19.93
C ALA A 71 9.80 18.73 -21.36
N SER A 72 8.97 19.05 -22.37
CA SER A 72 9.37 18.93 -23.78
C SER A 72 10.55 19.84 -24.16
N ARG A 73 10.70 21.00 -23.50
CA ARG A 73 11.77 21.97 -23.80
C ARG A 73 13.07 21.74 -23.01
N HIS A 74 12.97 21.24 -21.78
CA HIS A 74 14.07 21.28 -20.82
C HIS A 74 14.54 19.92 -20.32
N ALA A 75 13.75 18.84 -20.46
CA ALA A 75 14.06 17.56 -19.85
C ALA A 75 15.42 16.98 -20.27
N ASP A 76 15.76 17.01 -21.57
CA ASP A 76 17.03 16.45 -22.07
C ASP A 76 18.24 17.23 -21.56
N ARG A 77 18.14 18.56 -21.55
CA ARG A 77 19.19 19.43 -21.00
C ARG A 77 19.40 19.17 -19.51
N ILE A 78 18.32 19.05 -18.74
CA ILE A 78 18.38 18.76 -17.30
C ILE A 78 18.97 17.36 -17.07
N ARG A 79 18.52 16.35 -17.80
CA ARG A 79 19.03 14.98 -17.73
C ARG A 79 20.53 14.92 -18.01
N HIS A 80 20.98 15.59 -19.08
CA HIS A 80 22.39 15.66 -19.41
C HIS A 80 23.21 16.37 -18.31
N ALA A 81 22.75 17.54 -17.83
CA ALA A 81 23.42 18.26 -16.77
C ALA A 81 23.56 17.42 -15.48
N LEU A 82 22.51 16.70 -15.08
CA LEU A 82 22.54 15.82 -13.93
C LEU A 82 23.49 14.63 -14.14
N ALA A 83 23.48 14.00 -15.32
CA ALA A 83 24.37 12.87 -15.62
C ALA A 83 25.85 13.27 -15.56
N GLU A 84 26.21 14.44 -16.07
CA GLU A 84 27.59 14.93 -16.07
C GLU A 84 28.04 15.40 -14.67
N ARG A 85 27.17 16.12 -13.95
CA ARG A 85 27.57 16.96 -12.82
C ARG A 85 27.17 16.46 -11.45
N LEU A 86 26.28 15.47 -11.34
CA LEU A 86 25.99 14.85 -10.05
C LEU A 86 27.26 14.24 -9.45
N PRO A 87 27.44 14.32 -8.12
CA PRO A 87 28.61 13.72 -7.49
C PRO A 87 28.58 12.21 -7.70
N LYS A 88 29.74 11.59 -7.96
CA LYS A 88 29.80 10.12 -8.21
C LYS A 88 29.34 9.30 -7.01
N THR A 89 29.49 9.86 -5.82
CA THR A 89 28.96 9.32 -4.56
C THR A 89 28.20 10.40 -3.79
N PHE A 90 27.13 10.02 -3.10
CA PHE A 90 26.30 10.91 -2.30
C PHE A 90 26.00 10.23 -0.96
N HIS A 91 26.44 10.84 0.15
CA HIS A 91 26.39 10.24 1.51
C HIS A 91 26.88 8.79 1.56
N GLY A 92 27.92 8.47 0.80
CA GLY A 92 28.54 7.13 0.73
C GLY A 92 27.90 6.16 -0.27
N TYR A 93 26.85 6.55 -0.98
CA TYR A 93 26.18 5.72 -1.99
C TYR A 93 26.51 6.20 -3.42
N PRO A 94 26.79 5.31 -4.38
CA PRO A 94 26.95 5.71 -5.79
C PRO A 94 25.66 6.33 -6.35
N THR A 95 25.79 7.36 -7.19
CA THR A 95 24.65 7.98 -7.88
C THR A 95 24.36 7.35 -9.25
N ASN A 96 25.27 6.50 -9.74
CA ASN A 96 25.13 5.79 -11.00
C ASN A 96 24.41 4.45 -10.80
N PHE A 97 23.29 4.28 -11.50
CA PHE A 97 22.50 3.05 -11.51
C PHE A 97 22.83 2.26 -12.79
N ALA A 98 23.61 1.20 -12.64
CA ALA A 98 24.00 0.32 -13.73
C ALA A 98 22.94 -0.77 -13.96
N PRO A 99 22.69 -1.18 -15.23
CA PRO A 99 21.79 -2.30 -15.52
C PRO A 99 22.30 -3.61 -14.91
N THR A 100 21.40 -4.45 -14.41
CA THR A 100 21.74 -5.82 -14.00
C THR A 100 21.69 -6.82 -15.14
N GLY A 101 21.09 -6.44 -16.27
CA GLY A 101 20.77 -7.36 -17.38
C GLY A 101 19.45 -8.12 -17.17
N GLU A 102 18.74 -7.85 -16.08
CA GLU A 102 17.41 -8.43 -15.82
C GLU A 102 16.30 -7.72 -16.61
N ALA A 103 15.17 -8.42 -16.76
CA ALA A 103 13.96 -7.83 -17.33
C ALA A 103 13.47 -6.64 -16.50
N ARG A 104 12.80 -5.68 -17.16
CA ARG A 104 12.21 -4.46 -16.55
C ARG A 104 13.20 -3.40 -16.05
N ASP A 105 14.41 -3.35 -16.60
CA ASP A 105 15.42 -2.32 -16.29
C ASP A 105 15.73 -2.22 -14.79
N ILE A 106 15.87 -3.35 -14.10
CA ILE A 106 16.32 -3.35 -12.70
C ILE A 106 17.79 -2.90 -12.68
N ARG A 107 18.12 -1.97 -11.79
CA ARG A 107 19.44 -1.37 -11.69
C ARG A 107 19.97 -1.36 -10.26
N VAL A 108 21.29 -1.35 -10.19
CA VAL A 108 22.05 -1.34 -8.93
C VAL A 108 23.03 -0.19 -8.94
N MET A 109 23.27 0.37 -7.76
CA MET A 109 24.25 1.44 -7.60
C MET A 109 25.66 0.88 -7.85
N ARG A 110 26.41 1.46 -8.78
CA ARG A 110 27.82 1.14 -9.06
C ARG A 110 28.62 2.40 -9.25
N ALA A 111 29.90 2.36 -8.87
CA ALA A 111 30.82 3.43 -9.20
C ALA A 111 30.90 3.64 -10.72
N SER A 112 31.13 4.88 -11.13
CA SER A 112 31.38 5.28 -12.52
C SER A 112 32.33 6.46 -12.50
N ASP A 113 33.32 6.43 -13.39
CA ASP A 113 34.23 7.56 -13.63
C ASP A 113 33.65 8.55 -14.65
N GLY A 114 32.74 8.08 -15.50
CA GLY A 114 32.05 8.87 -16.51
C GLY A 114 30.69 9.40 -16.05
N PRO A 115 29.87 9.92 -16.98
CA PRO A 115 28.52 10.39 -16.67
C PRO A 115 27.72 9.31 -15.95
N VAL A 116 26.90 9.72 -14.98
CA VAL A 116 26.12 8.79 -14.17
C VAL A 116 24.77 8.53 -14.82
N HIS A 117 24.34 7.26 -14.83
CA HIS A 117 22.96 6.94 -15.10
C HIS A 117 22.14 7.15 -13.81
N HIS A 118 21.79 8.40 -13.52
CA HIS A 118 21.01 8.74 -12.32
C HIS A 118 19.58 8.20 -12.39
N ARG A 119 18.93 8.07 -11.22
CA ARG A 119 17.51 7.74 -11.08
C ARG A 119 16.65 8.96 -10.69
N VAL A 120 17.02 10.15 -11.17
CA VAL A 120 16.12 11.31 -11.24
C VAL A 120 15.19 11.14 -12.43
N GLU A 121 13.92 10.85 -12.15
CA GLU A 121 12.86 10.72 -13.15
C GLU A 121 12.30 12.10 -13.47
N ILE A 122 12.51 12.59 -14.68
CA ILE A 122 11.98 13.88 -15.15
C ILE A 122 10.72 13.61 -15.96
N THR A 123 9.60 14.16 -15.51
CA THR A 123 8.27 13.89 -16.07
C THR A 123 7.32 15.07 -15.79
N ASP A 124 6.08 15.00 -16.24
CA ASP A 124 4.98 15.88 -15.83
C ASP A 124 3.98 15.12 -14.92
N VAL A 125 3.16 15.87 -14.19
CA VAL A 125 2.27 15.32 -13.16
C VAL A 125 1.17 14.41 -13.75
N PRO A 126 0.39 14.83 -14.76
CA PRO A 126 -0.62 13.97 -15.38
C PRO A 126 -0.04 12.67 -15.94
N SER A 127 1.07 12.72 -16.67
CA SER A 127 1.71 11.53 -17.26
C SER A 127 2.12 10.53 -16.19
N TRP A 128 2.83 11.00 -15.15
CA TRP A 128 3.31 10.12 -14.09
C TRP A 128 2.18 9.44 -13.31
N PHE A 129 1.10 10.17 -12.99
CA PHE A 129 -0.04 9.59 -12.31
C PHE A 129 -0.80 8.60 -13.20
N THR A 130 -0.97 8.92 -14.47
CA THR A 130 -1.61 8.01 -15.43
C THR A 130 -0.81 6.71 -15.56
N ASP A 131 0.51 6.80 -15.69
CA ASP A 131 1.39 5.63 -15.76
C ASP A 131 1.38 4.80 -14.46
N THR A 132 1.24 5.46 -13.31
CA THR A 132 1.30 4.80 -11.98
C THR A 132 -0.03 4.23 -11.51
N LEU A 133 -1.13 4.96 -11.74
CA LEU A 133 -2.47 4.68 -11.21
C LEU A 133 -3.47 4.24 -12.28
N GLY A 134 -3.23 4.60 -13.54
CA GLY A 134 -4.16 4.45 -14.66
C GLY A 134 -5.10 5.65 -14.85
N PHE A 135 -4.96 6.72 -14.07
CA PHE A 135 -5.78 7.94 -14.15
C PHE A 135 -5.03 9.16 -13.58
N ASP A 136 -5.52 10.37 -13.88
CA ASP A 136 -4.99 11.63 -13.36
C ASP A 136 -5.81 12.16 -12.15
N PRO A 137 -5.24 12.19 -10.94
CA PRO A 137 -5.93 12.67 -9.73
C PRO A 137 -6.07 14.19 -9.65
N THR A 138 -5.58 14.95 -10.62
CA THR A 138 -5.88 16.39 -10.74
C THR A 138 -7.25 16.65 -11.34
N SER A 139 -7.86 15.63 -11.96
CA SER A 139 -9.24 15.63 -12.45
C SER A 139 -10.22 15.06 -11.41
N ALA A 140 -11.52 15.16 -11.68
CA ALA A 140 -12.55 14.60 -10.81
C ALA A 140 -12.43 13.06 -10.74
N LEU A 141 -12.29 12.52 -9.53
CA LEU A 141 -12.15 11.08 -9.29
C LEU A 141 -13.50 10.36 -9.35
N THR A 142 -13.54 9.23 -10.04
CA THR A 142 -14.70 8.34 -10.11
C THR A 142 -14.53 7.13 -9.18
N PRO A 143 -15.61 6.43 -8.77
CA PRO A 143 -15.49 5.16 -8.05
C PRO A 143 -14.64 4.11 -8.78
N ALA A 144 -14.67 4.10 -10.12
CA ALA A 144 -13.90 3.16 -10.93
C ALA A 144 -12.39 3.38 -10.80
N ASP A 145 -11.93 4.63 -10.73
CA ASP A 145 -10.51 4.97 -10.54
C ASP A 145 -9.99 4.33 -9.25
N TRP A 146 -10.73 4.50 -8.16
CA TRP A 146 -10.37 3.92 -6.88
C TRP A 146 -10.40 2.38 -6.84
N LEU A 147 -11.40 1.74 -7.46
CA LEU A 147 -11.60 0.29 -7.37
C LEU A 147 -10.69 -0.50 -8.30
N ARG A 148 -10.27 0.10 -9.42
CA ARG A 148 -9.32 -0.53 -10.35
C ARG A 148 -7.87 -0.40 -9.89
N THR A 149 -7.57 0.61 -9.08
CA THR A 149 -6.20 0.85 -8.61
C THR A 149 -5.84 -0.05 -7.43
N PRO A 150 -4.74 -0.83 -7.52
CA PRO A 150 -4.26 -1.62 -6.40
C PRO A 150 -3.97 -0.73 -5.18
N THR A 151 -4.38 -1.18 -3.98
CA THR A 151 -4.13 -0.45 -2.73
C THR A 151 -2.64 -0.16 -2.50
N GLN A 152 -1.75 -1.00 -3.03
CA GLN A 152 -0.31 -0.76 -3.02
C GLN A 152 0.08 0.54 -3.72
N ARG A 153 -0.52 0.85 -4.88
CA ARG A 153 -0.21 2.08 -5.63
C ARG A 153 -0.72 3.33 -4.92
N LEU A 154 -1.92 3.26 -4.33
CA LEU A 154 -2.44 4.32 -3.47
C LEU A 154 -1.54 4.55 -2.25
N ALA A 155 -1.05 3.48 -1.61
CA ALA A 155 -0.09 3.57 -0.51
C ALA A 155 1.22 4.25 -0.95
N GLU A 156 1.77 3.87 -2.10
CA GLU A 156 3.02 4.39 -2.68
C GLU A 156 2.94 5.89 -3.03
N VAL A 157 1.79 6.37 -3.48
CA VAL A 157 1.57 7.80 -3.77
C VAL A 157 1.41 8.60 -2.47
N THR A 158 0.69 8.06 -1.51
CA THR A 158 0.29 8.82 -0.30
C THR A 158 1.35 8.78 0.80
N ALA A 159 2.11 7.70 0.94
CA ALA A 159 3.12 7.54 2.00
C ALA A 159 4.48 8.19 1.70
N GLY A 160 4.79 8.43 0.43
CA GLY A 160 6.04 9.09 0.03
C GLY A 160 6.15 10.55 0.48
N ALA A 161 7.19 11.22 0.03
CA ALA A 161 7.49 12.60 0.45
C ALA A 161 7.54 13.55 -0.74
N VAL A 162 7.04 14.77 -0.54
CA VAL A 162 7.25 15.90 -1.46
C VAL A 162 8.27 16.82 -0.80
N PHE A 163 9.35 17.14 -1.51
CA PHE A 163 10.46 17.97 -1.02
C PHE A 163 10.32 19.42 -1.46
N HIS A 164 9.70 19.64 -2.62
CA HIS A 164 9.39 20.95 -3.17
C HIS A 164 8.12 20.82 -4.02
N ASP A 165 7.19 21.78 -3.92
CA ASP A 165 5.96 21.77 -4.71
C ASP A 165 5.70 23.14 -5.37
N GLY A 166 6.60 23.56 -6.25
CA GLY A 166 6.50 24.81 -6.99
C GLY A 166 5.45 24.81 -8.10
N LEU A 167 4.93 23.64 -8.49
CA LEU A 167 3.77 23.53 -9.40
C LEU A 167 2.43 23.59 -8.67
N HIS A 168 2.41 23.39 -7.35
CA HIS A 168 1.20 23.34 -6.52
C HIS A 168 0.17 22.27 -6.92
N THR A 169 0.62 21.19 -7.55
CA THR A 169 -0.26 20.10 -8.07
C THR A 169 -0.12 18.81 -7.27
N LEU A 170 1.07 18.52 -6.70
CA LEU A 170 1.31 17.25 -6.01
C LEU A 170 0.58 17.19 -4.66
N ALA A 171 0.63 18.26 -3.85
CA ALA A 171 -0.03 18.27 -2.56
C ALA A 171 -1.56 18.13 -2.66
N PRO A 172 -2.27 18.84 -3.57
CA PRO A 172 -3.70 18.61 -3.81
C PRO A 172 -4.01 17.19 -4.28
N ALA A 173 -3.28 16.67 -5.27
CA ALA A 173 -3.50 15.31 -5.79
C ALA A 173 -3.35 14.24 -4.70
N ARG A 174 -2.30 14.35 -3.87
CA ARG A 174 -2.08 13.42 -2.75
C ARG A 174 -3.13 13.58 -1.65
N THR A 175 -3.68 14.77 -1.47
CA THR A 175 -4.79 15.01 -0.54
C THR A 175 -6.08 14.36 -1.03
N ALA A 176 -6.39 14.48 -2.32
CA ALA A 176 -7.55 13.82 -2.93
C ALA A 176 -7.45 12.28 -2.82
N LEU A 177 -6.25 11.73 -2.94
CA LEU A 177 -5.99 10.30 -2.80
C LEU A 177 -5.74 9.83 -1.36
N ARG A 178 -5.75 10.74 -0.37
CA ARG A 178 -5.36 10.44 1.02
C ARG A 178 -6.21 9.32 1.62
N TRP A 179 -7.50 9.31 1.30
CA TRP A 179 -8.40 8.24 1.72
C TRP A 179 -9.63 8.13 0.82
N TYR A 180 -10.28 6.97 0.83
CA TYR A 180 -11.53 6.73 0.13
C TYR A 180 -12.65 7.71 0.55
N PRO A 181 -13.49 8.16 -0.40
CA PRO A 181 -14.79 8.74 -0.09
C PRO A 181 -15.63 7.82 0.80
N ARG A 182 -16.54 8.38 1.59
CA ARG A 182 -17.23 7.65 2.67
C ARG A 182 -17.97 6.39 2.19
N ASP A 183 -18.76 6.50 1.13
CA ASP A 183 -19.54 5.36 0.60
C ASP A 183 -18.64 4.30 -0.03
N LEU A 184 -17.59 4.73 -0.71
CA LEU A 184 -16.62 3.81 -1.25
C LEU A 184 -15.84 3.07 -0.15
N TRP A 185 -15.52 3.76 0.95
CA TRP A 185 -14.91 3.14 2.11
C TRP A 185 -15.82 2.09 2.75
N ARG A 186 -17.13 2.38 2.85
CA ARG A 186 -18.14 1.39 3.31
C ARG A 186 -18.14 0.16 2.42
N TYR A 187 -18.19 0.34 1.10
CA TYR A 187 -18.15 -0.75 0.14
C TYR A 187 -16.86 -1.58 0.27
N VAL A 188 -15.69 -0.94 0.32
CA VAL A 188 -14.39 -1.66 0.48
C VAL A 188 -14.32 -2.44 1.80
N LEU A 189 -14.85 -1.89 2.90
CA LEU A 189 -14.97 -2.61 4.17
C LEU A 189 -15.97 -3.77 4.06
N ALA A 190 -17.10 -3.58 3.38
CA ALA A 190 -18.10 -4.63 3.18
C ALA A 190 -17.51 -5.81 2.39
N CYS A 191 -16.78 -5.53 1.32
CA CYS A 191 -16.01 -6.53 0.57
C CYS A 191 -15.02 -7.29 1.46
N GLN A 192 -14.34 -6.59 2.38
CA GLN A 192 -13.36 -7.23 3.25
C GLN A 192 -14.02 -8.08 4.35
N TRP A 193 -15.16 -7.66 4.89
CA TRP A 193 -15.99 -8.47 5.80
C TRP A 193 -16.60 -9.69 5.09
N GLN A 194 -17.08 -9.54 3.86
CA GLN A 194 -17.64 -10.64 3.08
C GLN A 194 -16.62 -11.76 2.86
N ARG A 195 -15.36 -11.41 2.56
CA ARG A 195 -14.25 -12.39 2.44
C ARG A 195 -14.00 -13.16 3.73
N ILE A 196 -14.22 -12.55 4.91
CA ILE A 196 -14.12 -13.24 6.20
C ILE A 196 -15.33 -14.17 6.38
N ALA A 197 -16.53 -13.69 6.07
CA ALA A 197 -17.78 -14.47 6.18
C ALA A 197 -17.75 -15.77 5.37
N HIS A 198 -17.11 -15.76 4.20
CA HIS A 198 -16.97 -16.94 3.36
C HIS A 198 -16.18 -18.09 4.01
N GLU A 199 -15.28 -17.79 4.95
CA GLU A 199 -14.30 -18.76 5.45
C GLU A 199 -14.38 -18.97 6.96
N GLU A 200 -15.08 -18.13 7.73
CA GLU A 200 -15.05 -18.17 9.21
C GLU A 200 -15.44 -19.54 9.80
N ALA A 201 -16.34 -20.29 9.15
CA ALA A 201 -16.70 -21.63 9.57
C ALA A 201 -15.70 -22.72 9.14
N PHE A 202 -14.85 -22.46 8.15
CA PHE A 202 -14.05 -23.51 7.49
C PHE A 202 -12.89 -24.01 8.35
N VAL A 203 -12.36 -23.19 9.25
CA VAL A 203 -11.35 -23.61 10.24
C VAL A 203 -11.88 -24.77 11.08
N GLY A 204 -13.10 -24.61 11.62
CA GLY A 204 -13.77 -25.64 12.41
C GLY A 204 -14.18 -26.86 11.59
N ARG A 205 -14.64 -26.66 10.35
CA ARG A 205 -15.05 -27.75 9.44
C ARG A 205 -13.88 -28.62 8.99
N CYS A 206 -12.73 -28.05 8.65
CA CYS A 206 -11.52 -28.82 8.36
C CYS A 206 -11.11 -29.65 9.58
N GLY A 207 -11.10 -29.03 10.76
CA GLY A 207 -10.76 -29.74 12.00
C GLY A 207 -11.76 -30.84 12.39
N GLU A 208 -13.05 -30.72 12.03
CA GLU A 208 -14.07 -31.76 12.29
C GLU A 208 -13.73 -33.09 11.61
N VAL A 209 -13.03 -33.05 10.47
CA VAL A 209 -12.59 -34.25 9.73
C VAL A 209 -11.11 -34.59 9.96
N GLY A 210 -10.46 -33.94 10.92
CA GLY A 210 -9.04 -34.14 11.23
C GLY A 210 -8.06 -33.50 10.23
N ASP A 211 -8.52 -32.63 9.33
CA ASP A 211 -7.67 -31.90 8.39
C ASP A 211 -7.05 -30.66 9.06
N GLU A 212 -6.00 -30.89 9.85
CA GLU A 212 -5.29 -29.80 10.53
C GLU A 212 -4.55 -28.88 9.56
N LEU A 213 -4.04 -29.42 8.44
CA LEU A 213 -3.37 -28.61 7.42
C LEU A 213 -4.36 -27.63 6.76
N GLY A 214 -5.52 -28.12 6.32
CA GLY A 214 -6.57 -27.27 5.76
C GLY A 214 -7.06 -26.24 6.76
N SER A 215 -7.23 -26.62 8.02
CA SER A 215 -7.62 -25.71 9.09
C SER A 215 -6.59 -24.58 9.30
N ALA A 216 -5.29 -24.90 9.25
CA ALA A 216 -4.21 -23.92 9.32
C ALA A 216 -4.16 -23.00 8.08
N VAL A 217 -4.34 -23.54 6.87
CA VAL A 217 -4.37 -22.77 5.62
C VAL A 217 -5.52 -21.75 5.62
N VAL A 218 -6.72 -22.17 6.03
CA VAL A 218 -7.88 -21.28 6.17
C VAL A 218 -7.62 -20.21 7.24
N ALA A 219 -7.05 -20.57 8.39
CA ALA A 219 -6.72 -19.58 9.42
C ALA A 219 -5.67 -18.56 8.95
N ALA A 220 -4.71 -18.96 8.11
CA ALA A 220 -3.78 -18.03 7.47
C ALA A 220 -4.48 -17.05 6.51
N ARG A 221 -5.45 -17.53 5.71
CA ARG A 221 -6.28 -16.68 4.84
C ARG A 221 -7.12 -15.68 5.65
N LEU A 222 -7.80 -16.15 6.70
CA LEU A 222 -8.57 -15.31 7.62
C LEU A 222 -7.69 -14.27 8.32
N THR A 223 -6.50 -14.67 8.79
CA THR A 223 -5.52 -13.76 9.41
C THR A 223 -5.12 -12.65 8.43
N ARG A 224 -4.84 -12.99 7.18
CA ARG A 224 -4.57 -12.01 6.12
C ARG A 224 -5.75 -11.04 5.94
N HIS A 225 -6.98 -11.54 5.91
CA HIS A 225 -8.18 -10.71 5.78
C HIS A 225 -8.41 -9.77 6.98
N LEU A 226 -8.19 -10.26 8.19
CA LEU A 226 -8.32 -9.48 9.43
C LEU A 226 -7.25 -8.38 9.53
N MET A 227 -6.00 -8.67 9.13
CA MET A 227 -4.95 -7.65 9.07
C MET A 227 -5.30 -6.53 8.08
N ARG A 228 -5.80 -6.90 6.89
CA ARG A 228 -6.25 -5.94 5.87
C ARG A 228 -7.44 -5.12 6.35
N LEU A 229 -8.41 -5.76 7.02
CA LEU A 229 -9.56 -5.07 7.59
C LEU A 229 -9.12 -4.02 8.63
N CYS A 230 -8.23 -4.39 9.55
CA CYS A 230 -7.72 -3.45 10.55
C CYS A 230 -7.00 -2.25 9.91
N LEU A 231 -6.21 -2.47 8.85
CA LEU A 231 -5.58 -1.39 8.09
C LEU A 231 -6.62 -0.45 7.45
N LEU A 232 -7.66 -1.01 6.81
CA LEU A 232 -8.73 -0.23 6.22
C LEU A 232 -9.53 0.57 7.26
N MET A 233 -9.76 0.01 8.45
CA MET A 233 -10.41 0.72 9.55
C MET A 233 -9.53 1.84 10.13
N ASP A 234 -8.21 1.65 10.16
CA ASP A 234 -7.21 2.64 10.60
C ASP A 234 -6.88 3.70 9.52
N ARG A 235 -7.62 3.71 8.41
CA ARG A 235 -7.39 4.57 7.24
C ARG A 235 -5.98 4.45 6.64
N ARG A 236 -5.50 3.22 6.52
CA ARG A 236 -4.22 2.88 5.86
C ARG A 236 -4.47 1.92 4.71
N TYR A 237 -3.93 2.23 3.53
CA TYR A 237 -4.01 1.32 2.40
C TYR A 237 -3.22 0.04 2.70
N PRO A 238 -3.83 -1.16 2.60
CA PRO A 238 -3.09 -2.38 2.82
C PRO A 238 -2.01 -2.57 1.74
N PRO A 239 -0.72 -2.74 2.10
CA PRO A 239 0.32 -3.00 1.12
C PRO A 239 0.25 -4.44 0.61
N TYR A 240 1.10 -4.79 -0.35
CA TYR A 240 1.25 -6.18 -0.77
C TYR A 240 1.85 -7.07 0.34
N GLY A 241 1.81 -8.40 0.13
CA GLY A 241 2.02 -9.41 1.16
C GLY A 241 3.28 -9.27 2.00
N LYS A 242 4.42 -8.89 1.40
CA LYS A 242 5.72 -8.76 2.10
C LYS A 242 5.65 -7.81 3.31
N TRP A 243 4.85 -6.75 3.22
CA TRP A 243 4.80 -5.70 4.22
C TRP A 243 3.50 -5.67 5.01
N LEU A 244 2.58 -6.63 4.77
CA LEU A 244 1.28 -6.64 5.42
C LEU A 244 1.39 -6.70 6.95
N GLY A 245 2.22 -7.60 7.47
CA GLY A 245 2.46 -7.71 8.92
C GLY A 245 3.07 -6.45 9.51
N SER A 246 4.11 -5.90 8.86
CA SER A 246 4.77 -4.66 9.30
C SER A 246 3.86 -3.43 9.26
N ALA A 247 2.93 -3.37 8.30
CA ALA A 247 1.92 -2.32 8.25
C ALA A 247 0.87 -2.51 9.35
N PHE A 248 0.40 -3.74 9.53
CA PHE A 248 -0.63 -4.09 10.50
C PHE A 248 -0.19 -3.79 11.95
N THR A 249 1.05 -4.09 12.32
CA THR A 249 1.57 -3.81 13.67
C THR A 249 1.57 -2.33 14.02
N ARG A 250 1.60 -1.44 13.01
CA ARG A 250 1.55 0.02 13.15
C ARG A 250 0.12 0.58 13.28
N THR A 251 -0.92 -0.26 13.21
CA THR A 251 -2.33 0.16 13.42
C THR A 251 -2.65 0.30 14.91
N THR A 252 -3.74 0.99 15.24
CA THR A 252 -4.26 1.09 16.62
C THR A 252 -4.52 -0.24 17.30
N ALA A 253 -4.81 -1.31 16.55
CA ALA A 253 -5.05 -2.65 17.09
C ALA A 253 -3.84 -3.59 17.00
N GLY A 254 -2.78 -3.20 16.28
CA GLY A 254 -1.65 -4.06 15.95
C GLY A 254 -1.00 -4.67 17.18
N ALA A 255 -0.59 -3.83 18.15
CA ALA A 255 0.06 -4.29 19.39
C ALA A 255 -0.77 -5.33 20.16
N ARG A 256 -2.10 -5.18 20.19
CA ARG A 256 -3.00 -6.11 20.90
C ARG A 256 -3.23 -7.40 20.11
N LEU A 257 -3.42 -7.30 18.79
CA LEU A 257 -3.86 -8.42 17.96
C LEU A 257 -2.71 -9.24 17.38
N THR A 258 -1.51 -8.69 17.24
CA THR A 258 -0.34 -9.45 16.76
C THR A 258 -0.10 -10.73 17.55
N PRO A 259 0.03 -10.73 18.90
CA PRO A 259 0.26 -11.97 19.64
C PRO A 259 -0.89 -12.98 19.48
N VAL A 260 -2.14 -12.52 19.40
CA VAL A 260 -3.32 -13.38 19.24
C VAL A 260 -3.35 -14.03 17.85
N LEU A 261 -3.07 -13.27 16.79
CA LEU A 261 -2.97 -13.78 15.43
C LEU A 261 -1.79 -14.74 15.27
N THR A 262 -0.65 -14.45 15.90
CA THR A 262 0.49 -15.37 15.92
C THR A 262 0.13 -16.69 16.60
N ALA A 263 -0.56 -16.64 17.75
CA ALA A 263 -1.01 -17.83 18.45
C ALA A 263 -2.03 -18.64 17.62
N ALA A 264 -2.96 -17.96 16.92
CA ALA A 264 -3.90 -18.64 16.01
C ALA A 264 -3.18 -19.43 14.90
N LEU A 265 -2.10 -18.89 14.33
CA LEU A 265 -1.32 -19.56 13.30
C LEU A 265 -0.38 -20.64 13.84
N ALA A 266 0.07 -20.51 15.08
CA ALA A 266 0.95 -21.49 15.73
C ALA A 266 0.19 -22.67 16.36
N ALA A 267 -1.13 -22.51 16.59
CA ALA A 267 -1.98 -23.54 17.18
C ALA A 267 -1.93 -24.84 16.36
N THR A 268 -1.76 -25.96 17.06
CA THR A 268 -1.67 -27.31 16.46
C THR A 268 -3.01 -28.05 16.47
N ASP A 269 -4.05 -27.47 17.06
CA ASP A 269 -5.40 -28.01 17.05
C ASP A 269 -6.45 -26.93 16.73
N ARG A 270 -7.58 -27.38 16.18
CA ARG A 270 -8.69 -26.51 15.78
C ARG A 270 -9.31 -25.70 16.93
N HIS A 271 -9.33 -26.20 18.16
CA HIS A 271 -10.03 -25.55 19.27
C HIS A 271 -9.23 -24.35 19.78
N GLU A 272 -7.91 -24.50 19.93
CA GLU A 272 -7.04 -23.39 20.26
C GLU A 272 -7.07 -22.30 19.17
N ARG A 273 -7.00 -22.72 17.90
CA ARG A 273 -7.11 -21.83 16.74
C ARG A 273 -8.43 -21.04 16.74
N GLU A 274 -9.56 -21.70 17.00
CA GLU A 274 -10.88 -21.06 17.08
C GLU A 274 -10.97 -20.04 18.22
N ARG A 275 -10.42 -20.34 19.40
CA ARG A 275 -10.41 -19.39 20.55
C ARG A 275 -9.67 -18.10 20.20
N HIS A 276 -8.51 -18.21 19.56
CA HIS A 276 -7.75 -17.04 19.14
C HIS A 276 -8.47 -16.25 18.04
N LEU A 277 -9.02 -16.92 17.03
CA LEU A 277 -9.79 -16.26 15.97
C LEU A 277 -11.03 -15.55 16.51
N THR A 278 -11.74 -16.17 17.46
CA THR A 278 -12.87 -15.55 18.17
C THR A 278 -12.46 -14.22 18.80
N THR A 279 -11.36 -14.20 19.54
CA THR A 279 -10.83 -12.97 20.16
C THR A 279 -10.54 -11.88 19.13
N VAL A 280 -9.99 -12.26 17.97
CA VAL A 280 -9.67 -11.33 16.88
C VAL A 280 -10.95 -10.81 16.22
N TYR A 281 -11.95 -11.66 15.98
CA TYR A 281 -13.23 -11.29 15.42
C TYR A 281 -13.99 -10.28 16.28
N GLU A 282 -14.13 -10.56 17.57
CA GLU A 282 -14.87 -9.67 18.49
C GLU A 282 -14.14 -8.33 18.64
N THR A 283 -12.80 -8.37 18.64
CA THR A 283 -12.00 -7.15 18.59
C THR A 283 -12.24 -6.34 17.31
N ALA A 284 -12.22 -6.98 16.14
CA ALA A 284 -12.43 -6.34 14.85
C ALA A 284 -13.84 -5.74 14.76
N ALA A 285 -14.86 -6.44 15.25
CA ALA A 285 -16.23 -5.94 15.36
C ALA A 285 -16.32 -4.69 16.25
N GLY A 286 -15.64 -4.70 17.40
CA GLY A 286 -15.56 -3.53 18.27
C GLY A 286 -14.86 -2.34 17.62
N LEU A 287 -13.81 -2.58 16.81
CA LEU A 287 -13.16 -1.52 16.00
C LEU A 287 -14.11 -0.95 14.96
N HIS A 288 -14.85 -1.81 14.25
CA HIS A 288 -15.85 -1.41 13.27
C HIS A 288 -16.92 -0.50 13.89
N ASN A 289 -17.50 -0.89 15.03
CA ASN A 289 -18.53 -0.08 15.70
C ASN A 289 -18.00 1.32 16.08
N ARG A 290 -16.72 1.44 16.47
CA ARG A 290 -16.11 2.75 16.78
C ARG A 290 -15.97 3.67 15.58
N LEU A 291 -16.04 3.16 14.34
CA LEU A 291 -15.96 3.99 13.14
C LEU A 291 -17.24 4.81 12.90
N GLY A 292 -18.37 4.42 13.50
CA GLY A 292 -19.66 5.10 13.27
C GLY A 292 -20.08 5.11 11.79
N LEU A 293 -19.78 4.03 11.06
CA LEU A 293 -20.16 3.88 9.65
C LEU A 293 -21.55 3.25 9.46
N THR A 294 -22.03 2.54 10.49
CA THR A 294 -23.31 1.84 10.61
C THR A 294 -23.87 2.05 12.02
N ASP A 295 -25.11 1.64 12.27
CA ASP A 295 -25.57 1.40 13.64
C ASP A 295 -24.68 0.36 14.35
N PRO A 296 -24.55 0.43 15.70
CA PRO A 296 -23.77 -0.54 16.45
C PRO A 296 -24.31 -1.97 16.28
N LEU A 297 -23.43 -2.90 15.93
CA LEU A 297 -23.74 -4.32 15.83
C LEU A 297 -23.22 -5.07 17.06
N ASP A 298 -23.92 -6.11 17.48
CA ASP A 298 -23.43 -7.01 18.54
C ASP A 298 -22.10 -7.67 18.09
N PRO A 299 -20.99 -7.42 18.83
CA PRO A 299 -19.66 -7.83 18.42
C PRO A 299 -19.29 -9.27 18.79
N THR A 300 -20.15 -9.99 19.52
CA THR A 300 -19.80 -11.32 20.05
C THR A 300 -19.77 -12.42 18.98
N THR A 301 -19.11 -13.53 19.25
CA THR A 301 -19.20 -14.73 18.39
C THR A 301 -20.38 -15.63 18.77
N ARG A 302 -20.81 -16.45 17.80
CA ARG A 302 -21.99 -17.32 17.90
C ARG A 302 -21.82 -18.59 17.06
N PRO A 303 -22.62 -19.65 17.29
CA PRO A 303 -22.60 -20.84 16.45
C PRO A 303 -22.90 -20.54 14.97
N TYR A 304 -22.24 -21.24 14.05
CA TYR A 304 -22.52 -21.16 12.62
C TYR A 304 -23.78 -21.98 12.27
N HIS A 305 -24.94 -21.33 12.27
CA HIS A 305 -26.25 -21.98 12.17
C HIS A 305 -26.40 -23.04 13.27
N SER A 306 -26.67 -24.30 12.92
CA SER A 306 -26.76 -25.42 13.86
C SER A 306 -25.40 -26.06 14.19
N ARG A 307 -24.30 -25.59 13.60
CA ARG A 307 -22.96 -26.16 13.80
C ARG A 307 -22.25 -25.49 14.99
N PRO A 308 -21.41 -26.22 15.74
CA PRO A 308 -20.78 -25.70 16.96
C PRO A 308 -19.61 -24.73 16.73
N PHE A 309 -19.31 -24.37 15.48
CA PHE A 309 -18.18 -23.49 15.14
C PHE A 309 -18.47 -22.04 15.53
N ARG A 310 -17.55 -21.39 16.23
CA ARG A 310 -17.71 -20.00 16.70
C ARG A 310 -17.32 -19.03 15.60
N VAL A 311 -18.31 -18.31 15.10
CA VAL A 311 -18.19 -17.34 14.00
C VAL A 311 -18.70 -15.97 14.42
N LEU A 312 -18.30 -14.92 13.71
CA LEU A 312 -18.84 -13.58 13.96
C LEU A 312 -20.20 -13.40 13.30
N ARG A 313 -20.48 -14.15 12.22
CA ARG A 313 -21.48 -13.79 11.21
C ARG A 313 -21.09 -12.48 10.56
N ALA A 314 -19.88 -12.48 9.99
CA ALA A 314 -19.26 -11.31 9.37
C ALA A 314 -20.09 -10.73 8.20
N ASP A 315 -20.98 -11.53 7.60
CA ASP A 315 -21.98 -11.12 6.61
C ASP A 315 -22.86 -9.97 7.11
N ARG A 316 -23.19 -9.95 8.42
CA ARG A 316 -23.99 -8.88 9.05
C ARG A 316 -23.31 -7.51 8.96
N PHE A 317 -21.97 -7.47 9.07
CA PHE A 317 -21.20 -6.24 8.96
C PHE A 317 -21.15 -5.74 7.52
N ALA A 318 -21.00 -6.66 6.55
CA ALA A 318 -21.05 -6.32 5.14
C ALA A 318 -22.42 -5.75 4.73
N GLN A 319 -23.51 -6.43 5.14
CA GLN A 319 -24.89 -5.99 4.88
C GLN A 319 -25.17 -4.61 5.50
N ALA A 320 -24.79 -4.39 6.76
CA ALA A 320 -25.01 -3.12 7.44
C ALA A 320 -24.27 -1.95 6.76
N LEU A 321 -23.04 -2.19 6.27
CA LEU A 321 -22.27 -1.19 5.52
C LEU A 321 -22.95 -0.83 4.20
N MET A 322 -23.39 -1.84 3.44
CA MET A 322 -24.07 -1.62 2.16
C MET A 322 -25.42 -0.92 2.32
N ALA A 323 -26.17 -1.22 3.39
CA ALA A 323 -27.42 -0.52 3.70
C ALA A 323 -27.23 0.99 3.98
N HIS A 324 -26.01 1.42 4.32
CA HIS A 324 -25.67 2.83 4.56
C HIS A 324 -24.97 3.50 3.38
N VAL A 325 -24.81 2.82 2.25
CA VAL A 325 -24.34 3.44 1.00
C VAL A 325 -25.48 4.25 0.39
N THR A 326 -25.20 5.49 0.05
CA THR A 326 -26.17 6.44 -0.51
C THR A 326 -25.93 6.73 -1.98
N ASP A 327 -24.69 6.59 -2.46
CA ASP A 327 -24.35 6.66 -3.88
C ASP A 327 -24.89 5.44 -4.63
N PRO A 328 -25.84 5.60 -5.58
CA PRO A 328 -26.42 4.48 -6.32
C PRO A 328 -25.39 3.67 -7.10
N ALA A 329 -24.38 4.34 -7.68
CA ALA A 329 -23.35 3.67 -8.47
C ALA A 329 -22.47 2.75 -7.60
N ILE A 330 -22.36 3.03 -6.30
CA ILE A 330 -21.67 2.18 -5.33
C ILE A 330 -22.61 1.12 -4.75
N GLY A 331 -23.88 1.47 -4.53
CA GLY A 331 -24.89 0.56 -3.97
C GLY A 331 -25.20 -0.64 -4.86
N GLU A 332 -25.03 -0.49 -6.17
CA GLU A 332 -25.22 -1.56 -7.17
C GLU A 332 -23.99 -2.46 -7.37
N LEU A 333 -22.84 -2.13 -6.75
CA LEU A 333 -21.63 -2.92 -6.93
C LEU A 333 -21.74 -4.29 -6.23
N PRO A 334 -21.31 -5.39 -6.88
CA PRO A 334 -21.36 -6.71 -6.30
C PRO A 334 -20.34 -6.87 -5.18
N LEU A 335 -20.74 -7.52 -4.09
CA LEU A 335 -19.78 -8.01 -3.10
C LEU A 335 -18.96 -9.17 -3.69
N PRO A 336 -17.75 -9.43 -3.18
CA PRO A 336 -16.92 -10.53 -3.67
C PRO A 336 -17.64 -11.86 -3.53
N GLU A 337 -17.48 -12.74 -4.51
CA GLU A 337 -17.92 -14.14 -4.44
C GLU A 337 -16.88 -15.01 -3.72
N PRO A 338 -17.25 -16.22 -3.24
CA PRO A 338 -16.31 -17.17 -2.67
C PRO A 338 -15.24 -17.57 -3.71
N ALA A 339 -13.98 -17.68 -3.29
CA ALA A 339 -12.85 -17.87 -4.21
C ALA A 339 -12.85 -19.23 -4.95
N ASP A 340 -13.73 -20.16 -4.57
CA ASP A 340 -13.71 -21.57 -5.02
C ASP A 340 -15.11 -22.08 -5.44
N THR A 341 -16.07 -21.19 -5.69
CA THR A 341 -17.30 -21.57 -6.40
C THR A 341 -16.99 -21.63 -7.90
N GLY A 342 -16.82 -22.85 -8.45
CA GLY A 342 -16.98 -23.05 -9.88
C GLY A 342 -18.36 -22.54 -10.35
N PRO A 343 -18.58 -22.33 -11.66
CA PRO A 343 -19.92 -21.95 -12.15
C PRO A 343 -20.91 -22.95 -11.59
N GLY A 344 -21.91 -22.44 -10.86
CA GLY A 344 -22.90 -23.25 -10.16
C GLY A 344 -23.44 -24.32 -11.10
N ILE A 345 -23.38 -25.58 -10.66
CA ILE A 345 -24.25 -26.61 -11.22
C ILE A 345 -25.67 -26.21 -10.77
N PRO A 346 -26.65 -26.19 -11.69
CA PRO A 346 -27.93 -25.47 -11.57
C PRO A 346 -28.74 -25.75 -10.31
#